data_AF-A0A0G1YI59-F1
#
_entry.id   AF-A0A0G1YI59-F1
#
_cell.length_a   1.000
_cell.length_b   1.000
_cell.length_c   1.000
_cell.angle_alpha   90.00
_cell.angle_beta   90.00
_cell.angle_gamma   90.00
#
_symmetry.space_group_name_H-M   'P 1'
#
loop_
_entity.id
_entity.type
_entity.pdbx_description
1 polymer ?
#
loop_
_entity_poly.entity_id
_entity_poly.type
_entity_poly.pdbx_seq_one_letter_code
_entity_poly.pdbx_strand_id
1 'polypeptide(L)'
;MVETPLSKKNDTPDSIYVRSEKNRKAGILWLTVPAGLLVATPIVFAILTYATTELWVSETVRGVFNVTLAFIGLVGVIALLIGIPLGIIFLTKKELKPGAQYDKRSGNNHLSEIPPEIKKWSWGAAGLGWIWGAYHSVWISLLGLIPFWGYIWWIVMGRKGNEWAWQKNKWVSVDDFLTKQRKWNQWGLAFFIVYAGLAVMVLLSE
;
A
#
# COMPACT_ATOMS: atom_id res chain seq x y z
N MET A 1 -9.28 12.55 -33.09
CA MET A 1 -9.05 12.37 -31.64
C MET A 1 -7.79 11.53 -31.50
N VAL A 2 -6.72 12.15 -31.02
CA VAL A 2 -5.40 11.52 -30.87
C VAL A 2 -5.43 10.69 -29.59
N GLU A 3 -5.43 9.36 -29.72
CA GLU A 3 -5.12 8.49 -28.58
C GLU A 3 -3.66 8.76 -28.19
N THR A 4 -3.47 9.36 -27.02
CA THR A 4 -2.14 9.49 -26.40
C THR A 4 -1.74 8.11 -25.88
N PRO A 5 -0.64 7.50 -26.36
CA PRO A 5 -0.20 6.21 -25.85
C PRO A 5 0.52 6.44 -24.51
N LEU A 6 -0.24 6.37 -23.41
CA LEU A 6 0.26 6.42 -22.03
C LEU A 6 1.06 5.15 -21.61
N SER A 7 1.83 4.50 -22.50
CA SER A 7 2.49 3.24 -22.12
C SER A 7 3.87 2.88 -22.70
N LYS A 8 4.62 3.79 -23.35
CA LYS A 8 5.95 3.41 -23.92
C LYS A 8 7.11 4.35 -23.62
N LYS A 9 7.21 4.93 -22.41
CA LYS A 9 8.40 5.72 -22.03
C LYS A 9 9.27 5.14 -20.91
N ASN A 10 8.86 4.06 -20.23
CA ASN A 10 9.56 3.60 -19.01
C ASN A 10 9.98 2.11 -18.98
N ASP A 11 9.86 1.42 -20.10
CA ASP A 11 10.47 0.11 -20.30
C ASP A 11 11.53 0.28 -21.39
N THR A 12 12.75 0.67 -21.00
CA THR A 12 13.89 0.51 -21.89
C THR A 12 13.95 -0.98 -22.28
N PRO A 13 14.14 -1.33 -23.57
CA PRO A 13 14.19 -2.72 -24.03
C PRO A 13 15.13 -3.59 -23.17
N ASP A 14 16.20 -2.98 -22.66
CA ASP A 14 17.26 -3.62 -21.87
C ASP A 14 17.00 -3.64 -20.35
N SER A 15 15.89 -3.07 -19.87
CA SER A 15 15.55 -3.12 -18.43
C SER A 15 15.29 -4.56 -18.00
N ILE A 16 16.06 -5.05 -17.02
CA ILE A 16 15.84 -6.35 -16.35
C ILE A 16 14.62 -6.33 -15.42
N TYR A 17 14.05 -5.15 -15.17
CA TYR A 17 12.82 -4.95 -14.42
C TYR A 17 11.61 -4.76 -15.34
N VAL A 18 10.57 -5.54 -15.12
CA VAL A 18 9.30 -5.50 -15.85
C VAL A 18 8.11 -5.30 -14.92
N ARG A 19 7.02 -4.76 -15.45
CA ARG A 19 5.75 -4.71 -14.73
C ARG A 19 5.07 -6.06 -14.81
N SER A 20 4.65 -6.58 -13.67
CA SER A 20 3.91 -7.83 -13.59
C SER A 20 2.44 -7.62 -13.93
N GLU A 21 1.89 -8.44 -14.82
CA GLU A 21 0.47 -8.41 -15.17
C GLU A 21 -0.42 -8.68 -13.94
N LYS A 22 0.06 -9.54 -13.03
CA LYS A 22 -0.61 -9.81 -11.76
C LYS A 22 -0.73 -8.54 -10.91
N ASN A 23 0.36 -7.79 -10.77
CA ASN A 23 0.36 -6.53 -10.01
C ASN A 23 -0.48 -5.47 -10.73
N ARG A 24 -0.47 -5.43 -12.07
CA ARG A 24 -1.32 -4.51 -12.84
C ARG A 24 -2.80 -4.75 -12.54
N LYS A 25 -3.26 -6.01 -12.62
CA LYS A 25 -4.65 -6.37 -12.31
C LYS A 25 -5.01 -6.06 -10.86
N ALA A 26 -4.14 -6.42 -9.92
CA ALA A 26 -4.34 -6.10 -8.50
C ALA A 26 -4.44 -4.58 -8.28
N GLY A 27 -3.56 -3.80 -8.90
CA GLY A 27 -3.55 -2.34 -8.79
C GLY A 27 -4.83 -1.69 -9.32
N ILE A 28 -5.32 -2.14 -10.48
CA ILE A 28 -6.61 -1.69 -11.02
C ILE A 28 -7.74 -2.05 -10.06
N LEU A 29 -7.79 -3.29 -9.56
CA LEU A 29 -8.82 -3.76 -8.63
C LEU A 29 -8.89 -2.91 -7.36
N TRP A 30 -7.73 -2.61 -6.75
CA TRP A 30 -7.64 -1.79 -5.55
C TRP A 30 -8.10 -0.34 -5.76
N LEU A 31 -8.08 0.16 -7.00
CA LEU A 31 -8.58 1.49 -7.34
C LEU A 31 -10.06 1.48 -7.71
N THR A 32 -10.52 0.50 -8.48
CA THR A 32 -11.87 0.52 -9.06
C THR A 32 -12.92 -0.09 -8.16
N VAL A 33 -12.61 -1.12 -7.37
CA VAL A 33 -13.61 -1.80 -6.52
C VAL A 33 -14.12 -0.89 -5.40
N PRO A 34 -13.28 -0.24 -4.58
CA PRO A 34 -13.77 0.65 -3.54
C PRO A 34 -14.52 1.85 -4.12
N ALA A 35 -14.05 2.41 -5.24
CA ALA A 35 -14.72 3.51 -5.92
C ALA A 35 -16.09 3.10 -6.46
N GLY A 36 -16.18 1.93 -7.12
CA GLY A 36 -17.43 1.37 -7.61
C GLY A 36 -18.43 1.09 -6.48
N LEU A 37 -17.95 0.56 -5.35
CA LEU A 37 -18.78 0.33 -4.16
C LEU A 37 -19.35 1.65 -3.61
N LEU A 38 -18.54 2.71 -3.55
CA LEU A 38 -18.97 4.03 -3.09
C LEU A 38 -19.95 4.72 -4.04
N VAL A 39 -19.88 4.44 -5.34
CA VAL A 39 -20.88 4.93 -6.31
C VAL A 39 -22.17 4.12 -6.22
N ALA A 40 -22.06 2.79 -6.08
CA ALA A 40 -23.23 1.91 -6.01
C ALA A 40 -24.05 2.10 -4.73
N THR A 41 -23.40 2.34 -3.58
CA THR A 41 -24.06 2.48 -2.28
C THR A 41 -25.18 3.54 -2.26
N PRO A 42 -24.94 4.82 -2.65
CA PRO A 42 -26.00 5.83 -2.68
C PRO A 42 -27.08 5.56 -3.73
N ILE A 43 -26.74 4.91 -4.84
CA ILE A 43 -27.71 4.51 -5.86
C ILE A 43 -28.67 3.47 -5.28
N VAL A 44 -28.13 2.41 -4.67
CA VAL A 44 -28.93 1.37 -4.02
C VAL A 44 -29.74 1.96 -2.86
N PHE A 45 -29.16 2.86 -2.08
CA PHE A 45 -29.87 3.59 -1.02
C PHE A 45 -31.09 4.35 -1.56
N ALA A 46 -30.94 5.10 -2.64
CA ALA A 46 -32.03 5.84 -3.25
C ALA A 46 -33.16 4.91 -3.75
N ILE A 47 -32.80 3.83 -4.45
CA ILE A 47 -33.76 2.84 -4.97
C ILE A 47 -34.51 2.15 -3.83
N LEU A 48 -33.80 1.65 -2.81
CA LEU A 48 -34.42 0.97 -1.67
C LEU A 48 -35.30 1.92 -0.86
N THR A 49 -34.87 3.16 -0.66
CA THR A 49 -35.69 4.17 0.04
C THR A 49 -36.99 4.43 -0.70
N TYR A 50 -36.94 4.59 -2.02
CA TYR A 50 -38.14 4.74 -2.84
C TYR A 50 -39.04 3.50 -2.76
N ALA A 51 -38.50 2.32 -3.08
CA ALA A 51 -39.28 1.07 -3.11
C ALA A 51 -39.90 0.72 -1.75
N THR A 52 -39.17 0.88 -0.64
CA THR A 52 -39.69 0.58 0.70
C THR A 52 -40.79 1.54 1.12
N THR A 53 -40.75 2.79 0.66
CA THR A 53 -41.80 3.78 0.92
C THR A 53 -43.07 3.43 0.14
N GLU A 54 -42.95 3.09 -1.15
CA GLU A 54 -44.10 2.72 -1.99
C GLU A 54 -44.75 1.39 -1.59
N LEU A 55 -43.95 0.44 -1.08
CA LEU A 55 -44.41 -0.87 -0.65
C LEU A 55 -44.88 -0.91 0.82
N TRP A 56 -44.99 0.24 1.48
CA TRP A 56 -45.44 0.35 2.88
C TRP A 56 -44.64 -0.55 3.83
N VAL A 57 -43.35 -0.74 3.55
CA VAL A 57 -42.45 -1.55 4.37
C VAL A 57 -42.28 -0.87 5.73
N SER A 58 -42.32 -1.66 6.81
CA SER A 58 -42.19 -1.11 8.16
C SER A 58 -40.91 -0.29 8.35
N GLU A 59 -41.02 0.76 9.17
CA GLU A 59 -39.90 1.64 9.53
C GLU A 59 -38.69 0.89 10.09
N THR A 60 -38.95 -0.15 10.89
CA THR A 60 -37.90 -1.02 11.45
C THR A 60 -37.10 -1.69 10.34
N VAL A 61 -37.78 -2.27 9.34
CA VAL A 61 -37.12 -2.95 8.22
C VAL A 61 -36.35 -1.96 7.35
N ARG A 62 -36.93 -0.78 7.08
CA ARG A 62 -36.22 0.30 6.36
C ARG A 62 -34.97 0.77 7.10
N GLY A 63 -35.06 0.92 8.42
CA GLY A 63 -33.92 1.28 9.28
C GLY A 63 -32.78 0.26 9.19
N VAL A 64 -33.08 -1.05 9.20
CA VAL A 64 -32.08 -2.11 9.06
C VAL A 64 -31.34 -2.01 7.72
N PHE A 65 -32.05 -1.82 6.60
CA PHE A 65 -31.41 -1.65 5.30
C PHE A 65 -30.52 -0.40 5.25
N ASN A 66 -30.99 0.73 5.78
CA ASN A 66 -30.24 1.99 5.80
C ASN A 66 -28.95 1.86 6.59
N VAL A 67 -29.01 1.27 7.78
CA VAL A 67 -27.83 1.03 8.62
C VAL A 67 -26.84 0.09 7.91
N THR A 68 -27.34 -0.98 7.30
CA THR A 68 -26.50 -1.94 6.55
C THR A 68 -25.78 -1.26 5.39
N LEU A 69 -26.49 -0.45 4.60
CA LEU A 69 -25.90 0.32 3.51
C LEU A 69 -24.89 1.36 4.01
N ALA A 70 -25.18 2.01 5.13
CA ALA A 70 -24.23 2.96 5.73
C ALA A 70 -22.93 2.27 6.14
N PHE A 71 -23.00 1.07 6.73
CA PHE A 71 -21.80 0.27 7.02
C PHE A 71 -21.05 -0.13 5.76
N ILE A 72 -21.75 -0.55 4.69
CA ILE A 72 -21.11 -0.86 3.40
C ILE A 72 -20.41 0.38 2.83
N GLY A 73 -21.06 1.54 2.88
CA GLY A 73 -20.48 2.82 2.47
C GLY A 73 -19.23 3.17 3.27
N LEU A 74 -19.28 3.03 4.61
CA LEU A 74 -18.14 3.26 5.49
C LEU A 74 -16.96 2.34 5.16
N VAL A 75 -17.23 1.04 4.96
CA VAL A 75 -16.22 0.08 4.50
C VAL A 75 -15.65 0.49 3.15
N GLY A 76 -16.49 0.98 2.22
CA GLY A 76 -16.04 1.54 0.95
C GLY A 76 -15.09 2.71 1.09
N VAL A 77 -15.36 3.64 2.03
CA VAL A 77 -14.48 4.80 2.31
C VAL A 77 -13.13 4.31 2.84
N ILE A 78 -13.14 3.43 3.84
CA ILE A 78 -11.91 2.87 4.42
C ILE A 78 -11.11 2.11 3.34
N ALA A 79 -11.79 1.28 2.55
CA ALA A 79 -11.20 0.54 1.46
C ALA A 79 -10.62 1.46 0.37
N LEU A 80 -11.20 2.64 0.13
CA LEU A 80 -10.67 3.62 -0.81
C LEU A 80 -9.39 4.27 -0.26
N LEU A 81 -9.39 4.67 1.03
CA LEU A 81 -8.22 5.26 1.69
C LEU A 81 -7.01 4.32 1.67
N ILE A 82 -7.23 3.01 1.80
CA ILE A 82 -6.19 1.98 1.72
C ILE A 82 -5.89 1.62 0.24
N GLY A 83 -6.93 1.51 -0.57
CA GLY A 83 -6.88 1.06 -1.95
C GLY A 83 -6.19 2.02 -2.89
N ILE A 84 -6.24 3.34 -2.65
CA ILE A 84 -5.50 4.32 -3.46
C ILE A 84 -3.98 4.11 -3.32
N PRO A 85 -3.38 4.13 -2.11
CA PRO A 85 -1.96 3.83 -1.93
C PRO A 85 -1.57 2.45 -2.49
N LEU A 86 -2.33 1.39 -2.16
CA LEU A 86 -2.04 0.04 -2.65
C LEU A 86 -2.13 -0.06 -4.17
N GLY A 87 -3.15 0.56 -4.76
CA GLY A 87 -3.38 0.60 -6.19
C GLY A 87 -2.20 1.21 -6.92
N ILE A 88 -1.76 2.40 -6.50
CA ILE A 88 -0.60 3.09 -7.07
C ILE A 88 0.67 2.24 -6.90
N ILE A 89 0.86 1.63 -5.72
CA ILE A 89 2.00 0.74 -5.46
C ILE A 89 2.01 -0.44 -6.43
N PHE A 90 0.90 -1.16 -6.55
CA PHE A 90 0.84 -2.34 -7.43
C PHE A 90 1.00 -1.96 -8.90
N LEU A 91 0.49 -0.81 -9.33
CA LEU A 91 0.68 -0.30 -10.70
C LEU A 91 2.13 0.12 -10.99
N THR A 92 2.88 0.54 -9.97
CA THR A 92 4.27 1.02 -10.12
C THR A 92 5.32 -0.03 -9.76
N LYS A 93 4.92 -1.12 -9.09
CA LYS A 93 5.80 -2.20 -8.66
C LYS A 93 6.40 -2.91 -9.88
N LYS A 94 7.73 -2.86 -9.97
CA LYS A 94 8.51 -3.59 -10.97
C LYS A 94 9.15 -4.82 -10.33
N GLU A 95 9.15 -5.93 -11.06
CA GLU A 95 9.74 -7.21 -10.67
C GLU A 95 10.82 -7.61 -11.67
N LEU A 96 11.72 -8.49 -11.27
CA LEU A 96 12.73 -9.01 -12.20
C LEU A 96 12.08 -9.86 -13.28
N LYS A 97 12.57 -9.75 -14.52
CA LYS A 97 12.18 -10.62 -15.62
C LYS A 97 12.38 -12.10 -15.21
N PRO A 98 11.47 -13.01 -15.57
CA PRO A 98 11.70 -14.44 -15.38
C PRO A 98 13.03 -14.86 -16.02
N GLY A 99 13.88 -15.56 -15.26
CA GLY A 99 15.22 -15.97 -15.71
C GLY A 99 16.31 -14.89 -15.64
N ALA A 100 16.00 -13.66 -15.18
CA ALA A 100 17.03 -12.66 -14.93
C ALA A 100 18.00 -13.14 -13.84
N GLN A 101 19.29 -12.85 -14.02
CA GLN A 101 20.29 -13.09 -12.97
C GLN A 101 20.11 -12.09 -11.84
N TYR A 102 20.31 -12.56 -10.61
CA TYR A 102 20.17 -11.78 -9.39
C TYR A 102 21.15 -12.28 -8.32
N ASP A 103 21.40 -11.45 -7.31
CA ASP A 103 22.25 -11.79 -6.17
C ASP A 103 21.60 -12.94 -5.39
N LYS A 104 22.27 -14.10 -5.40
CA LYS A 104 21.80 -15.34 -4.74
C LYS A 104 21.64 -15.18 -3.23
N ARG A 105 22.22 -14.15 -2.61
CA ARG A 105 22.03 -13.85 -1.19
C ARG A 105 20.63 -13.27 -0.91
N SER A 106 19.96 -12.70 -1.92
CA SER A 106 18.63 -12.08 -1.78
C SER A 106 17.47 -13.04 -2.09
N GLY A 107 16.29 -12.77 -1.52
CA GLY A 107 15.04 -13.44 -1.90
C GLY A 107 14.86 -14.88 -1.39
N ASN A 108 15.68 -15.35 -0.44
CA ASN A 108 15.63 -16.70 0.13
C ASN A 108 15.03 -16.73 1.55
N ASN A 109 14.21 -15.73 1.91
CA ASN A 109 13.61 -15.60 3.24
C ASN A 109 14.69 -15.68 4.35
N HIS A 110 14.52 -16.58 5.32
CA HIS A 110 15.44 -16.72 6.45
C HIS A 110 16.82 -17.31 6.06
N LEU A 111 16.94 -17.88 4.85
CA LEU A 111 18.20 -18.42 4.33
C LEU A 111 19.03 -17.37 3.58
N SER A 112 18.51 -16.16 3.42
CA SER A 112 19.25 -15.07 2.79
C SER A 112 20.42 -14.62 3.65
N GLU A 113 21.62 -14.62 3.08
CA GLU A 113 22.78 -13.96 3.67
C GLU A 113 22.54 -12.44 3.63
N ILE A 114 22.72 -11.78 4.78
CA ILE A 114 22.45 -10.35 4.95
C ILE A 114 23.77 -9.57 4.80
N PRO A 115 23.97 -8.83 3.70
CA PRO A 115 25.15 -7.99 3.53
C PRO A 115 25.24 -6.93 4.64
N PRO A 116 26.42 -6.66 5.21
CA PRO A 116 26.56 -5.66 6.27
C PRO A 116 26.15 -4.24 5.82
N GLU A 117 26.25 -3.93 4.53
CA GLU A 117 25.97 -2.61 3.96
C GLU A 117 24.50 -2.22 4.04
N ILE A 118 23.60 -3.20 4.12
CA ILE A 118 22.14 -2.99 4.19
C ILE A 118 21.60 -2.88 5.62
N LYS A 119 22.43 -3.18 6.63
CA LYS A 119 22.09 -3.09 8.07
C LYS A 119 22.09 -1.63 8.56
N LYS A 120 21.33 -0.79 7.87
CA LYS A 120 21.15 0.64 8.13
C LYS A 120 19.71 0.92 8.50
N TRP A 121 19.50 2.03 9.21
CA TRP A 121 18.15 2.50 9.49
C TRP A 121 17.35 2.72 8.19
N SER A 122 16.14 2.18 8.16
CA SER A 122 15.21 2.27 7.04
C SER A 122 14.11 3.28 7.37
N TRP A 123 14.33 4.53 6.99
CA TRP A 123 13.29 5.56 7.07
C TRP A 123 12.07 5.19 6.23
N GLY A 124 12.24 4.45 5.15
CA GLY A 124 11.13 3.91 4.37
C GLY A 124 10.25 2.97 5.19
N ALA A 125 10.85 1.98 5.84
CA ALA A 125 10.12 1.02 6.66
C ALA A 125 9.51 1.67 7.92
N ALA A 126 10.28 2.50 8.62
CA ALA A 126 9.81 3.19 9.83
C ALA A 126 8.73 4.24 9.51
N GLY A 127 8.97 5.12 8.54
CA GLY A 127 8.09 6.25 8.23
C GLY A 127 6.82 5.85 7.48
N LEU A 128 6.90 4.93 6.52
CA LEU A 128 5.74 4.57 5.68
C LEU A 128 5.06 3.27 6.12
N GLY A 129 5.66 2.52 7.06
CA GLY A 129 5.05 1.36 7.71
C GLY A 129 4.44 0.35 6.73
N TRP A 130 3.11 0.25 6.75
CA TRP A 130 2.35 -0.70 5.94
C TRP A 130 2.45 -0.44 4.44
N ILE A 131 2.59 0.81 3.99
CA ILE A 131 2.74 1.20 2.58
C ILE A 131 4.05 0.63 2.03
N TRP A 132 5.15 0.86 2.75
CA TRP A 132 6.46 0.31 2.41
C TRP A 132 6.46 -1.22 2.47
N GLY A 133 5.80 -1.81 3.48
CA GLY A 133 5.72 -3.25 3.64
C GLY A 133 4.91 -3.94 2.55
N ALA A 134 3.82 -3.35 2.07
CA ALA A 134 3.05 -3.86 0.94
C ALA A 134 3.90 -3.89 -0.35
N TYR A 135 4.71 -2.86 -0.59
CA TYR A 135 5.62 -2.85 -1.73
C TYR A 135 6.66 -3.98 -1.64
N HIS A 136 7.30 -4.15 -0.47
CA HIS A 136 8.38 -5.12 -0.25
C HIS A 136 7.90 -6.51 0.19
N SER A 137 6.59 -6.77 0.24
CA SER A 137 6.02 -8.03 0.72
C SER A 137 6.42 -8.37 2.17
N VAL A 138 6.59 -7.35 3.01
CA VAL A 138 6.92 -7.44 4.44
C VAL A 138 5.66 -7.14 5.26
N TRP A 139 4.73 -8.10 5.31
CA TRP A 139 3.40 -7.93 5.92
C TRP A 139 3.40 -7.71 7.43
N ILE A 140 4.49 -8.09 8.11
CA ILE A 140 4.68 -7.79 9.53
C ILE A 140 4.73 -6.27 9.79
N SER A 141 4.89 -5.43 8.76
CA SER A 141 4.73 -3.99 8.86
C SER A 141 3.35 -3.54 9.36
N LEU A 142 2.31 -4.37 9.18
CA LEU A 142 0.95 -4.09 9.62
C LEU A 142 0.83 -4.03 11.16
N LEU A 143 1.75 -4.63 11.90
CA LEU A 143 1.79 -4.52 13.36
C LEU A 143 2.05 -3.06 13.83
N GLY A 144 2.58 -2.21 12.94
CA GLY A 144 2.71 -0.78 13.19
C GLY A 144 1.38 -0.03 13.29
N LEU A 145 0.26 -0.63 12.84
CA LEU A 145 -1.07 -0.03 12.92
C LEU A 145 -1.76 -0.26 14.28
N ILE A 146 -1.20 -1.11 15.14
CA ILE A 146 -1.75 -1.37 16.46
C ILE A 146 -1.46 -0.17 17.37
N PRO A 147 -2.48 0.49 17.96
CA PRO A 147 -2.27 1.61 18.87
C PRO A 147 -1.33 1.26 20.01
N PHE A 148 -0.47 2.20 20.43
CA PHE A 148 0.57 2.05 21.46
C PHE A 148 1.69 1.04 21.12
N TRP A 149 1.37 -0.16 20.65
CA TRP A 149 2.35 -1.14 20.20
C TRP A 149 3.13 -0.66 18.96
N GLY A 150 2.48 0.12 18.11
CA GLY A 150 3.06 0.66 16.89
C GLY A 150 4.35 1.46 17.10
N TYR A 151 4.52 2.09 18.27
CA TYR A 151 5.76 2.82 18.59
C TYR A 151 6.97 1.89 18.74
N ILE A 152 6.79 0.75 19.40
CA ILE A 152 7.84 -0.27 19.50
C ILE A 152 8.12 -0.84 18.10
N TRP A 153 7.05 -1.14 17.37
CA TRP A 153 7.15 -1.71 16.03
C TRP A 153 7.83 -0.77 15.03
N TRP A 154 7.66 0.54 15.17
CA TRP A 154 8.34 1.57 14.39
C TRP A 154 9.86 1.46 14.50
N ILE A 155 10.39 1.27 15.72
CA ILE A 155 11.82 1.08 15.96
C ILE A 155 12.31 -0.22 15.30
N VAL A 156 11.55 -1.31 15.47
CA VAL A 156 11.89 -2.61 14.87
C VAL A 156 11.92 -2.51 13.35
N MET A 157 10.91 -1.89 12.74
CA MET A 157 10.83 -1.64 11.30
C MET A 157 12.00 -0.79 10.82
N GLY A 158 12.38 0.25 11.55
CA GLY A 158 13.53 1.07 11.19
C GLY A 158 14.85 0.30 11.20
N ARG A 159 15.06 -0.62 12.16
CA ARG A 159 16.29 -1.41 12.24
C ARG A 159 16.32 -2.61 11.28
N LYS A 160 15.23 -3.36 11.17
CA LYS A 160 15.17 -4.63 10.44
C LYS A 160 14.48 -4.55 9.07
N GLY A 161 13.84 -3.44 8.74
CA GLY A 161 13.09 -3.30 7.49
C GLY A 161 13.92 -3.64 6.25
N ASN A 162 15.14 -3.10 6.15
CA ASN A 162 16.02 -3.40 5.02
C ASN A 162 16.37 -4.89 4.91
N GLU A 163 16.64 -5.55 6.04
CA GLU A 163 16.90 -6.99 6.09
C GLU A 163 15.69 -7.78 5.60
N TRP A 164 14.49 -7.46 6.09
CA TRP A 164 13.26 -8.15 5.67
C TRP A 164 12.95 -7.93 4.18
N ALA A 165 13.16 -6.73 3.65
CA ALA A 165 12.97 -6.46 2.23
C ALA A 165 13.97 -7.21 1.33
N TRP A 166 15.21 -7.36 1.81
CA TRP A 166 16.25 -8.15 1.14
C TRP A 166 15.93 -9.64 1.14
N GLN A 167 15.45 -10.16 2.27
CA GLN A 167 15.06 -11.56 2.42
C GLN A 167 13.83 -11.91 1.56
N LYS A 168 12.87 -10.98 1.41
CA LYS A 168 11.60 -11.24 0.72
C LYS A 168 11.63 -11.09 -0.78
N ASN A 169 12.57 -10.33 -1.34
CA ASN A 169 12.59 -10.02 -2.77
C ASN A 169 13.96 -10.32 -3.38
N LYS A 170 13.97 -10.61 -4.67
CA LYS A 170 15.18 -10.84 -5.45
C LYS A 170 15.72 -9.50 -5.95
N TRP A 171 17.01 -9.28 -5.77
CA TRP A 171 17.72 -8.05 -6.11
C TRP A 171 18.92 -8.35 -6.98
N VAL A 172 19.20 -7.48 -7.94
CA VAL A 172 20.30 -7.67 -8.90
C VAL A 172 21.64 -7.61 -8.21
N SER A 173 21.78 -6.65 -7.29
CA SER A 173 22.94 -6.41 -6.46
C SER A 173 22.55 -5.65 -5.19
N VAL A 174 23.49 -5.56 -4.26
CA VAL A 174 23.35 -4.71 -3.07
C VAL A 174 23.15 -3.24 -3.45
N ASP A 175 23.87 -2.76 -4.46
CA ASP A 175 23.77 -1.35 -4.91
C ASP A 175 22.40 -1.02 -5.53
N ASP A 176 21.83 -1.95 -6.30
CA ASP A 176 20.48 -1.80 -6.86
C ASP A 176 19.44 -1.73 -5.72
N PHE A 177 19.57 -2.60 -4.72
CA PHE A 177 18.73 -2.56 -3.52
C PHE A 177 18.85 -1.23 -2.77
N LEU A 178 20.08 -0.80 -2.46
CA LEU A 178 20.34 0.45 -1.75
C LEU A 178 19.82 1.66 -2.53
N THR A 179 19.93 1.65 -3.86
CA THR A 179 19.40 2.71 -4.72
C THR A 179 17.89 2.84 -4.61
N LYS A 180 17.15 1.71 -4.58
CA LYS A 180 15.70 1.75 -4.35
C LYS A 180 15.36 2.18 -2.92
N GLN A 181 16.10 1.66 -1.93
CA GLN A 181 15.86 2.03 -0.53
C GLN A 181 16.19 3.49 -0.22
N ARG A 182 17.11 4.14 -0.94
CA ARG A 182 17.33 5.59 -0.81
C ARG A 182 16.07 6.39 -1.13
N LYS A 183 15.35 6.04 -2.20
CA LYS A 183 14.08 6.71 -2.54
C LYS A 183 13.03 6.49 -1.47
N TRP A 184 12.88 5.25 -0.99
CA TRP A 184 11.98 4.94 0.12
C TRP A 184 12.35 5.67 1.41
N ASN A 185 13.64 5.78 1.72
CA ASN A 185 14.14 6.50 2.88
C ASN A 185 13.87 8.00 2.79
N GLN A 186 14.00 8.62 1.61
CA GLN A 186 13.65 10.03 1.41
C GLN A 186 12.17 10.29 1.70
N TRP A 187 11.28 9.49 1.09
CA TRP A 187 9.83 9.63 1.31
C TRP A 187 9.43 9.32 2.75
N GLY A 188 10.00 8.28 3.35
CA GLY A 188 9.71 7.90 4.72
C GLY A 188 10.20 8.91 5.75
N LEU A 189 11.36 9.54 5.52
CA LEU A 189 11.85 10.62 6.37
C LEU A 189 10.97 11.88 6.23
N ALA A 190 10.59 12.26 5.01
CA ALA A 190 9.69 13.39 4.78
C ALA A 190 8.34 13.17 5.49
N PHE A 191 7.76 11.98 5.35
CA PHE A 191 6.52 11.62 6.03
C PHE A 191 6.65 11.67 7.56
N PHE A 192 7.75 11.14 8.10
CA PHE A 192 8.03 11.21 9.54
C PHE A 192 8.14 12.64 10.04
N ILE A 193 8.83 13.54 9.32
CA ILE A 193 8.97 14.95 9.71
C ILE A 193 7.61 15.64 9.73
N VAL A 194 6.78 15.44 8.70
CA VAL A 194 5.43 16.01 8.65
C VAL A 194 4.57 15.49 9.81
N TYR A 195 4.58 14.17 10.05
CA TYR A 195 3.81 13.57 11.12
C TYR A 195 4.26 14.04 12.51
N ALA A 196 5.57 14.08 12.76
CA ALA A 196 6.12 14.59 14.02
C ALA A 196 5.81 16.07 14.23
N GLY A 197 5.89 16.89 13.18
CA GLY A 197 5.52 18.30 13.24
C GLY A 197 4.04 18.52 13.57
N LEU A 198 3.15 17.76 12.93
CA LEU A 198 1.71 17.76 13.25
C LEU A 198 1.47 17.36 14.71
N ALA A 199 2.11 16.29 15.18
CA ALA A 199 1.96 15.83 16.56
C ALA A 199 2.42 16.90 17.58
N VAL A 200 3.56 17.55 17.32
CA VAL A 200 4.04 18.66 18.18
C VAL A 200 3.08 19.85 18.15
N MET A 201 2.56 20.24 16.98
CA MET A 201 1.59 21.34 16.89
C MET A 201 0.32 21.05 17.69
N VAL A 202 -0.19 19.81 17.64
CA VAL A 202 -1.35 19.39 18.44
C VAL A 202 -1.03 19.47 19.94
N LEU A 203 0.13 18.96 20.37
CA LEU A 203 0.55 19.01 21.78
C LEU A 203 0.76 20.44 22.31
N LEU A 204 1.12 21.40 21.45
CA LEU A 204 1.27 22.81 21.82
C LEU A 204 -0.05 23.60 21.76
N SER A 205 -1.10 23.02 21.17
CA SER A 205 -2.42 23.65 21.06
C SER A 205 -3.35 23.35 22.23
N GLU A 206 -2.95 22.42 23.11
CA GLU A 206 -3.58 22.13 24.40
C GLU A 206 -2.90 22.90 25.54
#